data_AF-A0A7S7FZI6-F1
#
_entry.id   AF-A0A7S7FZI6-F1
#
_cell.length_a   1.000
_cell.length_b   1.000
_cell.length_c   1.000
_cell.angle_alpha   90.00
_cell.angle_beta   90.00
_cell.angle_gamma   90.00
#
_symmetry.space_group_name_H-M   'P 1'
#
loop_
_entity.id
_entity.type
_entity.pdbx_description
1 polymer ?
#
loop_
_entity_poly.entity_id
_entity_poly.type
_entity_poly.pdbx_seq_one_letter_code
_entity_poly.pdbx_strand_id
1 'polypeptide(L)'
;MATNDSTNENFKKVVKIGIVGKYTAFHDAYLSVVEALKHAAYFNKVGIDIQFIYSEDINSDNVHNFLCDCDGILVPGGFGGRAIEGKLQAIRYARCKNIPFFGICLGMQLAVVEYANNVLNLFGANSTEIDENTPYPVIKCKITDTDMGEL
;
A
#
# COMPACT_ATOMS: atom_id res chain seq x y z
N MET A 1 18.28 20.97 6.26
CA MET A 1 18.06 20.87 7.72
C MET A 1 16.58 21.18 7.94
N ALA A 2 15.72 20.21 7.66
CA ALA A 2 14.27 20.34 7.83
C ALA A 2 13.92 19.88 9.24
N THR A 3 13.02 20.63 9.87
CA THR A 3 12.66 20.59 11.28
C THR A 3 12.11 19.24 11.70
N ASN A 4 12.78 18.58 12.65
CA ASN A 4 12.18 17.52 13.46
C ASN A 4 11.03 18.15 14.26
N ASP A 5 9.79 17.97 13.80
CA ASP A 5 8.60 18.37 14.54
C ASP A 5 8.57 17.63 15.88
N SER A 6 8.74 18.40 16.96
CA SER A 6 8.92 18.00 18.35
C SER A 6 7.62 17.50 19.01
N THR A 7 6.89 16.57 18.38
CA THR A 7 5.62 16.03 18.90
C THR A 7 5.73 14.67 19.60
N ASN A 8 6.90 14.04 19.61
CA ASN A 8 7.05 12.67 20.14
C ASN A 8 7.46 12.55 21.62
N GLU A 9 7.59 13.64 22.39
CA GLU A 9 8.22 13.58 23.72
C GLU A 9 7.32 13.11 24.90
N ASN A 10 6.10 12.60 24.70
CA ASN A 10 5.27 12.16 25.85
C ASN A 10 4.36 10.95 25.64
N PHE A 11 4.54 10.18 24.57
CA PHE A 11 3.72 8.98 24.34
C PHE A 11 4.37 7.72 24.90
N LYS A 12 3.64 6.98 25.76
CA LYS A 12 4.12 5.71 26.36
C LYS A 12 4.33 4.58 25.35
N LYS A 13 3.73 4.68 24.16
CA LYS A 13 3.82 3.69 23.08
C LYS A 13 3.89 4.43 21.75
N VAL A 14 4.85 4.03 20.91
CA VAL A 14 5.01 4.50 19.53
C VAL A 14 4.69 3.34 18.59
N VAL A 15 3.89 3.60 17.57
CA VAL A 15 3.52 2.63 16.54
C VAL A 15 4.23 2.97 15.24
N LYS A 16 4.92 2.00 14.64
CA LYS A 16 5.65 2.13 13.38
C LYS A 16 4.79 1.70 12.19
N ILE A 17 4.51 2.62 11.28
CA ILE A 17 3.72 2.36 10.07
C ILE A 17 4.59 2.52 8.83
N GLY A 18 4.74 1.44 8.06
CA GLY A 18 5.43 1.45 6.77
C GLY A 18 4.49 1.86 5.63
N ILE A 19 4.73 3.00 4.99
CA ILE A 19 4.02 3.43 3.78
C ILE A 19 4.81 2.98 2.56
N VAL A 20 4.29 1.97 1.84
CA VAL A 20 4.97 1.37 0.67
C VAL A 20 4.41 1.98 -0.62
N GLY A 21 5.11 2.97 -1.15
CA GLY A 21 4.63 3.81 -2.25
C GLY A 21 5.65 4.01 -3.37
N LYS A 22 5.21 4.67 -4.44
CA LYS A 22 6.09 5.08 -5.55
C LYS A 22 6.62 6.50 -5.36
N TYR A 23 5.97 7.35 -4.57
CA TYR A 23 6.34 8.76 -4.46
C TYR A 23 6.83 9.09 -3.05
N THR A 24 7.73 8.27 -2.50
CA THR A 24 8.25 8.47 -1.14
C THR A 24 9.21 9.65 -1.03
N ALA A 25 9.85 10.03 -2.14
CA ALA A 25 10.71 11.22 -2.21
C ALA A 25 9.92 12.55 -2.13
N PHE A 26 8.64 12.56 -2.52
CA PHE A 26 7.78 13.75 -2.44
C PHE A 26 6.72 13.53 -1.36
N HIS A 27 7.01 14.00 -0.14
CA HIS A 27 6.10 13.91 1.01
C HIS A 27 4.68 14.43 0.71
N ASP A 28 4.56 15.41 -0.19
CA ASP A 28 3.29 16.01 -0.58
C ASP A 28 2.30 15.00 -1.20
N ALA A 29 2.80 13.97 -1.88
CA ALA A 29 1.95 12.97 -2.55
C ALA A 29 1.09 12.16 -1.56
N TYR A 30 1.49 12.11 -0.28
CA TYR A 30 0.82 11.33 0.76
C TYR A 30 0.40 12.18 1.96
N LEU A 31 0.39 13.51 1.84
CA LEU A 31 0.10 14.43 2.95
C LEU A 31 -1.22 14.08 3.65
N SER A 32 -2.30 13.86 2.89
CA SER A 32 -3.60 13.51 3.47
C SER A 32 -3.58 12.17 4.22
N VAL A 33 -2.78 11.21 3.77
CA VAL A 33 -2.62 9.91 4.45
C VAL A 33 -1.83 10.08 5.74
N VAL A 34 -0.75 10.86 5.70
CA VAL A 34 0.08 11.18 6.87
C VAL A 34 -0.74 11.89 7.94
N GLU A 35 -1.51 12.91 7.57
CA GLU A 35 -2.34 13.65 8.52
C GLU A 35 -3.48 12.79 9.08
N ALA A 36 -4.10 11.92 8.28
CA ALA A 36 -5.08 10.97 8.77
C ALA A 36 -4.49 10.01 9.81
N LEU A 37 -3.27 9.52 9.58
CA LEU A 37 -2.55 8.65 10.53
C LEU A 37 -2.18 9.40 11.81
N LYS A 38 -1.71 10.66 11.72
CA LYS A 38 -1.45 11.51 12.90
C LYS A 38 -2.72 11.77 13.71
N HIS A 39 -3.84 12.06 13.04
CA HIS A 39 -5.14 12.24 13.71
C HIS A 39 -5.57 10.97 14.45
N ALA A 40 -5.41 9.80 13.82
CA ALA A 40 -5.69 8.51 14.45
C ALA A 40 -4.77 8.25 15.66
N ALA A 41 -3.47 8.54 15.54
CA ALA A 41 -2.51 8.39 16.62
C ALA A 41 -2.85 9.28 17.82
N TYR A 42 -3.18 10.55 17.56
CA TYR A 42 -3.62 11.51 18.60
C TYR A 42 -4.88 11.02 19.32
N PHE A 43 -5.89 10.59 18.57
CA PHE A 43 -7.14 10.06 19.15
C PHE A 43 -6.88 8.84 20.06
N ASN A 44 -5.95 7.97 19.66
CA ASN A 44 -5.56 6.77 20.42
C ASN A 44 -4.50 7.04 21.50
N LYS A 45 -4.03 8.27 21.65
CA LYS A 45 -2.98 8.67 22.61
C LYS A 45 -1.69 7.86 22.46
N VAL A 46 -1.30 7.56 21.22
CA VAL A 46 -0.04 6.89 20.87
C VAL A 46 0.82 7.79 20.01
N GLY A 47 2.14 7.62 20.08
CA GLY A 47 3.07 8.21 19.12
C GLY A 47 3.02 7.42 17.81
N ILE A 48 3.38 8.08 16.72
CA ILE A 48 3.46 7.45 15.41
C ILE A 48 4.81 7.73 14.76
N ASP A 49 5.39 6.69 14.20
CA ASP A 49 6.62 6.73 13.40
C ASP A 49 6.27 6.23 12.00
N ILE A 50 6.35 7.11 11.00
CA ILE A 50 5.97 6.82 9.62
C ILE A 50 7.24 6.58 8.81
N GLN A 51 7.37 5.35 8.32
CA GLN A 51 8.49 4.93 7.50
C GLN A 51 8.06 4.94 6.03
N PHE A 52 8.63 5.82 5.22
CA PHE A 52 8.36 5.86 3.79
C PHE A 52 9.28 4.89 3.05
N ILE A 53 8.69 3.91 2.39
CA ILE A 53 9.42 2.83 1.71
C ILE A 53 9.12 2.86 0.22
N TYR A 54 10.18 2.96 -0.59
CA TYR A 54 10.06 3.01 -2.02
C TYR A 54 9.79 1.60 -2.58
N SER A 55 8.64 1.44 -3.21
CA SER A 55 8.19 0.14 -3.71
C SER A 55 9.08 -0.47 -4.80
N GLU A 56 9.87 0.31 -5.55
CA GLU A 56 10.78 -0.28 -6.54
C GLU A 56 12.05 -0.87 -5.91
N ASP A 57 12.36 -0.51 -4.66
CA ASP A 57 13.49 -1.06 -3.92
C ASP A 57 13.15 -2.43 -3.27
N ILE A 58 11.86 -2.78 -3.22
CA ILE A 58 11.38 -4.03 -2.61
C ILE A 58 11.30 -5.15 -3.66
N ASN A 59 11.84 -6.30 -3.30
CA ASN A 59 11.67 -7.59 -3.97
C ASN A 59 11.49 -8.71 -2.93
N SER A 60 11.32 -9.95 -3.40
CA SER A 60 11.12 -11.14 -2.55
C SER A 60 12.23 -11.36 -1.53
N ASP A 61 13.45 -10.95 -1.85
CA ASP A 61 14.64 -11.32 -1.10
C ASP A 61 14.95 -10.30 0.00
N ASN A 62 14.53 -9.04 -0.20
CA ASN A 62 14.85 -7.93 0.70
C ASN A 62 13.64 -7.35 1.44
N VAL A 63 12.40 -7.75 1.12
CA VAL A 63 11.17 -7.21 1.73
C VAL A 63 11.20 -7.23 3.27
N HIS A 64 11.81 -8.27 3.85
CA HIS A 64 11.98 -8.37 5.29
C HIS A 64 12.80 -7.23 5.87
N ASN A 65 13.88 -6.81 5.21
CA ASN A 65 14.78 -5.77 5.70
C ASN A 65 14.10 -4.39 5.78
N PHE A 66 13.08 -4.17 4.95
CA PHE A 66 12.31 -2.92 4.95
C PHE A 66 11.14 -2.94 5.94
N LEU A 67 10.54 -4.11 6.18
CA LEU A 67 9.25 -4.22 6.86
C LEU A 67 9.30 -4.96 8.21
N CYS A 68 10.46 -5.47 8.63
CA CYS A 68 10.61 -6.24 9.88
C CYS A 68 10.22 -5.44 11.13
N ASP A 69 10.52 -4.15 11.15
CA ASP A 69 10.28 -3.27 12.31
C ASP A 69 8.92 -2.55 12.25
N CYS A 70 8.11 -2.79 11.22
CA CYS A 70 6.80 -2.15 11.07
C CYS A 70 5.73 -2.90 11.87
N ASP A 71 4.98 -2.17 12.71
CA ASP A 71 3.80 -2.67 13.41
C ASP A 71 2.58 -2.76 12.47
N GLY A 72 2.60 -2.01 11.37
CA GLY A 72 1.56 -2.03 10.34
C GLY A 72 2.09 -1.56 8.99
N ILE A 73 1.45 -2.00 7.92
CA ILE A 73 1.83 -1.72 6.53
C ILE A 73 0.68 -1.05 5.81
N LEU A 74 0.95 0.08 5.16
CA LEU A 74 -0.01 0.81 4.34
C LEU A 74 0.49 0.88 2.90
N VAL A 75 -0.34 0.39 1.96
CA VAL A 75 -0.09 0.58 0.53
C VAL A 75 -1.09 1.60 0.00
N PRO A 76 -0.64 2.81 -0.39
CA PRO A 76 -1.52 3.87 -0.84
C PRO A 76 -1.98 3.64 -2.29
N GLY A 77 -2.85 4.53 -2.75
CA GLY A 77 -3.25 4.60 -4.14
C GLY A 77 -2.07 4.84 -5.09
N GLY A 78 -2.34 4.65 -6.37
CA GLY A 78 -1.40 4.90 -7.46
C GLY A 78 -2.09 4.66 -8.79
N PHE A 79 -1.37 4.87 -9.87
CA PHE A 79 -1.88 4.68 -11.22
C PHE A 79 -0.81 4.05 -12.12
N GLY A 80 -1.25 3.19 -13.03
CA GLY A 80 -0.40 2.52 -14.03
C GLY A 80 0.43 1.35 -13.48
N GLY A 81 1.11 0.66 -14.41
CA GLY A 81 1.78 -0.62 -14.16
C GLY A 81 3.11 -0.60 -13.39
N ARG A 82 3.63 0.58 -12.99
CA ARG A 82 4.97 0.70 -12.40
C ARG A 82 4.97 0.48 -10.89
N ALA A 83 6.08 -0.06 -10.38
CA ALA A 83 6.31 -0.30 -8.95
C ALA A 83 5.24 -1.19 -8.27
N ILE A 84 4.56 -2.03 -9.06
CA ILE A 84 3.53 -2.95 -8.56
C ILE A 84 4.17 -4.13 -7.83
N GLU A 85 5.29 -4.65 -8.35
CA GLU A 85 5.90 -5.86 -7.83
C GLU A 85 6.29 -5.71 -6.35
N GLY A 86 7.00 -4.66 -5.97
CA GLY A 86 7.35 -4.46 -4.57
C GLY A 86 6.15 -4.18 -3.66
N LYS A 87 5.05 -3.61 -4.19
CA LYS A 87 3.78 -3.51 -3.44
C LYS A 87 3.17 -4.89 -3.20
N LEU A 88 3.15 -5.76 -4.21
CA LEU A 88 2.69 -7.15 -4.07
C LEU A 88 3.55 -7.92 -3.06
N GLN A 89 4.88 -7.73 -3.08
CA GLN A 89 5.77 -8.34 -2.09
C GLN A 89 5.49 -7.83 -0.68
N ALA A 90 5.25 -6.53 -0.49
CA ALA A 90 4.87 -5.97 0.80
C ALA A 90 3.52 -6.49 1.32
N ILE A 91 2.53 -6.60 0.43
CA ILE A 91 1.20 -7.18 0.75
C ILE A 91 1.34 -8.64 1.17
N ARG A 92 2.07 -9.43 0.38
CA ARG A 92 2.35 -10.84 0.68
C ARG A 92 3.07 -10.98 2.00
N TYR A 93 4.08 -10.14 2.26
CA TYR A 93 4.80 -10.12 3.52
C TYR A 93 3.87 -9.84 4.71
N ALA A 94 3.01 -8.82 4.60
CA ALA A 94 2.04 -8.49 5.62
C ALA A 94 1.10 -9.68 5.93
N ARG A 95 0.54 -10.30 4.88
CA ARG A 95 -0.36 -11.46 5.00
C ARG A 95 0.34 -12.66 5.63
N CYS A 96 1.52 -13.03 5.14
CA CYS A 96 2.26 -14.20 5.62
C CYS A 96 2.80 -14.04 7.05
N LYS A 97 3.02 -12.80 7.50
CA LYS A 97 3.52 -12.49 8.86
C LYS A 97 2.41 -12.05 9.82
N ASN A 98 1.15 -12.03 9.38
CA ASN A 98 0.00 -11.52 10.15
C ASN A 98 0.22 -10.08 10.66
N ILE A 99 0.84 -9.24 9.85
CA ILE A 99 1.03 -7.82 10.15
C ILE A 99 -0.22 -7.06 9.68
N PRO A 100 -0.80 -6.17 10.51
CA PRO A 100 -1.90 -5.30 10.10
C PRO A 100 -1.60 -4.59 8.78
N PHE A 101 -2.52 -4.73 7.82
CA PHE A 101 -2.38 -4.17 6.48
C PHE A 101 -3.55 -3.23 6.15
N PHE A 102 -3.25 -2.10 5.52
CA PHE A 102 -4.27 -1.19 5.00
C PHE A 102 -3.96 -0.78 3.54
N GLY A 103 -4.81 -1.20 2.62
CA GLY A 103 -4.68 -0.90 1.19
C GLY A 103 -5.69 0.17 0.75
N ILE A 104 -5.22 1.24 0.11
CA ILE A 104 -6.08 2.32 -0.40
C ILE A 104 -6.12 2.27 -1.93
N CYS A 105 -7.32 2.22 -2.52
CA CYS A 105 -7.54 2.20 -3.97
C CYS A 105 -6.69 1.10 -4.66
N LEU A 106 -5.64 1.46 -5.40
CA LEU A 106 -4.70 0.49 -5.98
C LEU A 106 -4.14 -0.48 -4.93
N GLY A 107 -3.84 -0.04 -3.70
CA GLY A 107 -3.36 -0.94 -2.64
C GLY A 107 -4.38 -2.02 -2.27
N MET A 108 -5.68 -1.69 -2.29
CA MET A 108 -6.75 -2.67 -2.09
C MET A 108 -6.86 -3.62 -3.29
N GLN A 109 -6.81 -3.09 -4.51
CA GLN A 109 -6.85 -3.90 -5.73
C GLN A 109 -5.71 -4.92 -5.75
N LEU A 110 -4.48 -4.49 -5.45
CA LEU A 110 -3.32 -5.36 -5.38
C LEU A 110 -3.41 -6.39 -4.26
N ALA A 111 -4.10 -6.09 -3.15
CA ALA A 111 -4.35 -7.08 -2.10
C ALA A 111 -5.25 -8.23 -2.60
N VAL A 112 -6.27 -7.91 -3.39
CA VAL A 112 -7.12 -8.91 -4.04
C VAL A 112 -6.31 -9.75 -5.03
N VAL A 113 -5.47 -9.09 -5.84
CA VAL A 113 -4.59 -9.75 -6.80
C VAL A 113 -3.59 -10.69 -6.12
N GLU A 114 -2.92 -10.25 -5.04
CA GLU A 114 -1.98 -11.07 -4.28
C GLU A 114 -2.67 -12.31 -3.71
N TYR A 115 -3.85 -12.14 -3.11
CA TYR A 115 -4.60 -13.23 -2.52
C TYR A 115 -5.09 -14.23 -3.57
N ALA A 116 -5.61 -13.74 -4.70
CA ALA A 116 -6.06 -14.59 -5.80
C ALA A 116 -4.92 -15.45 -6.35
N ASN A 117 -3.73 -14.87 -6.56
CA ASN A 117 -2.58 -15.60 -7.07
C ASN A 117 -2.00 -16.59 -6.03
N ASN A 118 -1.84 -16.16 -4.77
CA ASN A 118 -1.04 -16.92 -3.79
C ASN A 118 -1.86 -17.85 -2.90
N VAL A 119 -3.16 -17.57 -2.69
CA VAL A 119 -4.02 -18.36 -1.80
C VAL A 119 -5.05 -19.16 -2.58
N LEU A 120 -5.67 -18.56 -3.60
CA LEU A 120 -6.65 -19.24 -4.44
C LEU A 120 -6.05 -19.98 -5.63
N ASN A 121 -4.73 -19.84 -5.86
CA ASN A 121 -3.99 -20.43 -6.98
C ASN A 121 -4.52 -20.01 -8.37
N LEU A 122 -5.11 -18.82 -8.47
CA LEU A 122 -5.52 -18.21 -9.74
C LEU A 122 -4.33 -17.51 -10.39
N PHE A 123 -3.35 -18.29 -10.84
CA PHE A 123 -2.12 -17.77 -11.41
C PHE A 123 -2.40 -16.88 -12.62
N GLY A 124 -1.87 -15.66 -12.58
CA GLY A 124 -2.09 -14.64 -13.59
C GLY A 124 -3.28 -13.73 -13.30
N ALA A 125 -3.98 -13.89 -12.16
CA ALA A 125 -5.02 -12.95 -11.76
C ALA A 125 -4.49 -11.52 -11.66
N ASN A 126 -5.22 -10.56 -12.22
CA ASN A 126 -4.79 -9.16 -12.23
C ASN A 126 -5.98 -8.20 -12.36
N SER A 127 -5.70 -6.90 -12.30
CA SER A 127 -6.61 -5.85 -12.73
C SER A 127 -6.52 -5.67 -14.24
N THR A 128 -7.65 -5.47 -14.92
CA THR A 128 -7.64 -5.10 -16.35
C THR A 128 -7.00 -3.73 -16.60
N GLU A 129 -6.82 -2.88 -15.57
CA GLU A 129 -6.05 -1.64 -15.68
C GLU A 129 -4.54 -1.91 -15.85
N ILE A 130 -4.06 -3.03 -15.32
CA ILE A 130 -2.63 -3.39 -15.30
C ILE A 130 -2.31 -4.39 -16.42
N ASP A 131 -3.16 -5.40 -16.59
CA ASP A 131 -3.03 -6.44 -17.60
C ASP A 131 -4.41 -6.77 -18.18
N GLU A 132 -4.67 -6.24 -19.38
CA GLU A 132 -5.92 -6.49 -20.11
C GLU A 132 -6.10 -7.94 -20.54
N ASN A 133 -5.00 -8.71 -20.65
CA ASN A 133 -5.00 -10.09 -21.11
C ASN A 133 -4.99 -11.10 -19.94
N THR A 134 -5.18 -10.63 -18.71
CA THR A 134 -5.21 -11.50 -17.53
C THR A 134 -6.24 -12.62 -17.71
N PRO A 135 -5.87 -13.90 -17.48
CA PRO A 135 -6.83 -15.00 -17.50
C PRO A 135 -7.89 -14.88 -16.39
N TYR A 136 -7.63 -14.10 -15.35
CA TYR A 136 -8.53 -13.91 -14.21
C TYR A 136 -8.64 -12.42 -13.83
N PRO A 137 -9.56 -11.67 -14.47
CA PRO A 137 -9.75 -10.24 -14.22
C PRO A 137 -10.51 -10.00 -12.92
N VAL A 138 -9.81 -10.14 -11.78
CA VAL A 138 -10.39 -9.99 -10.44
C VAL A 138 -10.77 -8.54 -10.11
N ILE A 139 -10.17 -7.57 -10.80
CA ILE A 139 -10.55 -6.16 -10.77
C ILE A 139 -10.77 -5.72 -12.22
N LYS A 140 -11.93 -5.14 -12.52
CA LYS A 140 -12.26 -4.66 -13.87
C LYS A 140 -12.99 -3.34 -13.79
N CYS A 141 -12.57 -2.38 -14.61
CA CYS A 141 -13.34 -1.15 -14.80
C CYS A 141 -14.60 -1.46 -15.63
N LYS A 142 -15.78 -1.08 -15.14
CA LYS A 142 -16.99 -1.07 -15.95
C LYS A 142 -17.00 0.22 -16.76
N ILE A 143 -16.36 0.23 -17.92
CA ILE A 143 -16.76 1.14 -19.00
C ILE A 143 -17.21 0.21 -20.12
N THR A 144 -18.52 0.04 -20.22
CA THR A 144 -19.14 -0.60 -21.37
C THR A 144 -19.49 0.49 -22.36
N ASP A 145 -19.12 0.33 -23.63
CA ASP A 145 -19.53 1.21 -24.74
C ASP A 145 -21.06 1.34 -24.88
N THR A 146 -21.84 0.56 -24.13
CA THR A 146 -23.28 0.72 -23.98
C THR A 146 -23.71 2.01 -23.24
N ASP A 147 -22.81 2.74 -22.56
CA ASP A 147 -23.16 3.99 -21.86
C ASP A 147 -22.78 5.28 -22.62
N MET A 148 -22.10 5.16 -23.78
CA MET A 148 -21.71 6.31 -24.62
C MET A 148 -22.30 6.23 -26.04
N GLY A 149 -23.45 5.56 -26.16
CA GLY A 149 -24.15 5.34 -27.42
C GLY A 149 -25.67 5.35 -27.26
N GLU A 150 -26.22 6.48 -26.80
CA GLU A 150 -27.55 7.02 -27.14
C GLU A 150 -27.69 8.40 -26.44
N LEU A 151 -27.10 9.43 -27.06
CA LEU A 151 -27.50 10.84 -26.92
C LEU A 151 -27.57 11.47 -28.31
#